data_AF-A0A932IK65-F1
#
_entry.id   AF-A0A932IK65-F1
#
_cell.length_a   1.000
_cell.length_b   1.000
_cell.length_c   1.000
_cell.angle_alpha   90.00
_cell.angle_beta   90.00
_cell.angle_gamma   90.00
#
_symmetry.space_group_name_H-M   'P 1'
#
loop_
_entity.id
_entity.type
_entity.pdbx_description
1 polymer ?
#
loop_
_entity_poly.entity_id
_entity_poly.type
_entity_poly.pdbx_seq_one_letter_code
_entity_poly.pdbx_strand_id
1 'polypeptide(L)'
;MARARATLKVTTGPNEGDSVSVEVGSCRLIGRHLSDSETSFIDRDGNRVLEMDAAQLLEKHLKDRAPQMSTTAGDFRASAFERGADIILGDDSISRAHAMVFFDQSGFGIIDLASTNGTFVNRERVGTALVASGDVIAIGNSELSVQIGR
;
A
#
# COMPACT_ATOMS: atom_id res chain seq x y z
N MET A 1 21.86 6.54 12.63
CA MET A 1 21.72 5.56 11.53
C MET A 1 20.41 5.87 10.84
N ALA A 2 20.43 6.38 9.60
CA ALA A 2 19.19 6.61 8.86
C ALA A 2 18.52 5.26 8.60
N ARG A 3 17.21 5.16 8.83
CA ARG A 3 16.44 3.98 8.43
C ARG A 3 16.18 4.09 6.92
N ALA A 4 16.29 2.98 6.21
CA ALA A 4 15.93 2.97 4.79
C ALA A 4 14.43 3.27 4.65
N ARG A 5 14.06 3.98 3.58
CA ARG A 5 12.69 4.39 3.33
C ARG A 5 12.36 4.38 1.85
N ALA A 6 11.13 4.00 1.53
CA ALA A 6 10.58 4.09 0.19
C ALA A 6 9.72 5.34 0.11
N THR A 7 9.86 6.13 -0.94
CA THR A 7 9.03 7.29 -1.23
C THR A 7 8.20 6.98 -2.46
N LEU A 8 6.88 7.02 -2.32
CA LEU A 8 5.94 6.96 -3.42
C LEU A 8 5.58 8.39 -3.80
N LYS A 9 5.80 8.77 -5.05
CA LYS A 9 5.36 10.05 -5.59
C LYS A 9 4.28 9.81 -6.60
N VAL A 10 3.12 10.44 -6.42
CA VAL A 10 2.03 10.41 -7.39
C VAL A 10 2.48 11.22 -8.62
N THR A 11 2.61 10.54 -9.75
CA THR A 11 3.03 11.13 -11.03
C THR A 11 1.85 11.43 -11.95
N THR A 12 0.72 10.76 -11.73
CA THR A 12 -0.48 10.90 -12.55
C THR A 12 -1.71 10.74 -11.67
N GLY A 13 -2.76 11.53 -11.93
CA GLY A 13 -4.07 11.40 -11.28
C GLY A 13 -4.47 12.62 -10.44
N PRO A 14 -5.60 12.56 -9.71
CA PRO A 14 -6.13 13.68 -8.93
C PRO A 14 -5.19 14.22 -7.85
N ASN A 15 -4.23 13.40 -7.40
CA ASN A 15 -3.23 13.72 -6.38
C ASN A 15 -1.83 13.92 -6.97
N GLU A 16 -1.70 14.24 -8.26
CA GLU A 16 -0.40 14.43 -8.89
C GLU A 16 0.47 15.45 -8.12
N GLY A 17 1.71 15.05 -7.84
CA GLY A 17 2.66 15.82 -7.04
C GLY A 17 2.75 15.39 -5.57
N ASP A 18 1.73 14.72 -5.03
CA ASP A 18 1.74 14.21 -3.66
C ASP A 18 2.85 13.16 -3.48
N SER A 19 3.46 13.15 -2.30
CA SER A 19 4.56 12.25 -1.98
C SER A 19 4.38 11.67 -0.58
N VAL A 20 4.55 10.36 -0.45
CA VAL A 20 4.43 9.65 0.84
C VAL A 20 5.62 8.74 1.06
N SER A 21 6.17 8.75 2.26
CA SER A 21 7.28 7.87 2.66
C SER A 21 6.82 6.70 3.53
N VAL A 22 7.33 5.51 3.24
CA VAL A 22 7.16 4.26 4.00
C VAL A 22 8.53 3.87 4.54
N GLU A 23 8.64 3.77 5.86
CA GLU A 23 9.89 3.41 6.54
C GLU A 23 10.01 1.88 6.64
N VAL A 24 11.23 1.34 6.68
CA VAL A 24 11.44 -0.09 6.97
C VAL A 24 10.80 -0.46 8.31
N GLY A 25 10.04 -1.56 8.30
CA GLY A 25 9.24 -2.04 9.42
C GLY A 25 7.85 -1.41 9.48
N SER A 26 7.42 -0.66 8.46
CA SER A 26 6.08 -0.06 8.41
C SER A 26 5.25 -0.50 7.22
N CYS A 27 3.93 -0.37 7.34
CA CYS A 27 2.98 -0.58 6.25
C CYS A 27 1.98 0.59 6.16
N ARG A 28 1.43 0.80 4.97
CA ARG A 28 0.39 1.80 4.69
C ARG A 28 -0.66 1.22 3.74
N LEU A 29 -1.93 1.56 3.97
CA LEU A 29 -3.02 1.23 3.05
C LEU A 29 -3.12 2.29 1.95
N ILE A 30 -3.45 1.90 0.72
CA ILE A 30 -3.84 2.78 -0.38
C ILE A 30 -5.34 2.61 -0.63
N GLY A 31 -6.07 3.72 -0.62
CA GLY A 31 -7.51 3.76 -0.84
C GLY A 31 -8.00 5.11 -1.32
N ARG A 32 -9.32 5.30 -1.41
CA ARG A 32 -9.94 6.58 -1.78
C ARG A 32 -10.74 7.24 -0.67
N HIS A 33 -10.93 8.55 -0.79
CA HIS A 33 -11.81 9.31 0.09
C HIS A 33 -13.28 8.94 -0.17
N LEU A 34 -14.09 8.82 0.89
CA LEU A 34 -15.55 8.75 0.77
C LEU A 34 -16.08 10.18 0.75
N SER A 35 -16.88 10.55 -0.24
CA SER A 35 -17.47 11.89 -0.31
C SER A 35 -18.57 12.09 0.74
N ASP A 36 -18.28 13.00 1.68
CA ASP A 36 -19.11 13.99 2.40
C ASP A 36 -20.55 13.74 2.87
N SER A 37 -21.15 12.55 2.76
CA SER A 37 -22.47 12.30 3.35
C SER A 37 -22.47 11.38 4.56
N GLU A 38 -21.43 10.59 4.80
CA GLU A 38 -21.28 9.84 6.06
C GLU A 38 -19.81 9.77 6.49
N THR A 39 -19.55 10.42 7.64
CA THR A 39 -18.39 10.27 8.53
C THR A 39 -17.01 10.63 7.98
N SER A 40 -16.59 11.83 8.40
CA SER A 40 -15.21 12.20 8.68
C SER A 40 -14.42 11.02 9.18
N PHE A 41 -13.40 10.72 8.41
CA PHE A 41 -12.67 9.50 8.58
C PHE A 41 -11.27 9.84 9.13
N ILE A 42 -10.73 11.02 8.82
CA ILE A 42 -9.56 11.55 9.53
C ILE A 42 -10.04 12.31 10.78
N ASP A 43 -9.76 11.74 11.96
CA ASP A 43 -9.68 12.49 13.21
C ASP A 43 -8.54 13.52 13.11
N ARG A 44 -8.72 14.71 13.70
CA ARG A 44 -7.70 15.77 13.86
C ARG A 44 -6.38 15.27 14.47
N ASP A 45 -6.40 14.14 15.18
CA ASP A 45 -5.22 13.50 15.79
C ASP A 45 -4.59 12.38 14.93
N GLY A 46 -5.03 12.19 13.69
CA GLY A 46 -4.28 11.42 12.68
C GLY A 46 -4.27 9.90 12.81
N ASN A 47 -5.13 9.31 13.66
CA ASN A 47 -5.24 7.86 13.80
C ASN A 47 -6.47 7.30 13.08
N ARG A 48 -6.28 6.21 12.31
CA ARG A 48 -7.39 5.40 11.79
C ARG A 48 -7.13 3.91 11.83
N VAL A 49 -8.09 3.19 12.39
CA VAL A 49 -8.22 1.74 12.53
C VAL A 49 -8.60 1.14 11.15
N LEU A 50 -7.94 0.05 10.72
CA LEU A 50 -8.45 -0.77 9.60
C LEU A 50 -9.80 -1.31 10.07
N GLU A 51 -10.85 -1.19 9.26
CA GLU A 51 -12.02 -2.05 9.50
C GLU A 51 -11.55 -3.51 9.57
N MET A 52 -12.18 -4.30 10.47
CA MET A 52 -11.85 -5.72 10.70
C MET A 52 -11.77 -6.51 9.39
N ASP A 53 -12.54 -6.12 8.39
CA ASP A 53 -12.57 -6.73 7.06
C ASP A 53 -11.25 -6.55 6.30
N ALA A 54 -10.61 -5.38 6.37
CA ALA A 54 -9.33 -5.16 5.69
C ALA A 54 -8.19 -5.91 6.39
N ALA A 55 -8.21 -5.98 7.73
CA ALA A 55 -7.25 -6.77 8.50
C ALA A 55 -7.45 -8.29 8.29
N GLN A 56 -8.70 -8.77 8.23
CA GLN A 56 -9.01 -10.18 7.93
C GLN A 56 -8.73 -10.54 6.48
N LEU A 57 -9.04 -9.66 5.52
CA LEU A 57 -8.70 -9.85 4.11
C LEU A 57 -7.19 -9.88 3.94
N LEU A 58 -6.46 -9.02 4.65
CA LEU A 58 -5.00 -9.05 4.70
C LEU A 58 -4.51 -10.40 5.23
N GLU A 59 -4.91 -10.81 6.44
CA GLU A 59 -4.52 -12.11 7.01
C GLU A 59 -4.89 -13.30 6.12
N LYS A 60 -6.04 -13.25 5.44
CA LYS A 60 -6.51 -14.30 4.52
C LYS A 60 -5.72 -14.33 3.21
N HIS A 61 -5.51 -13.18 2.57
CA HIS A 61 -4.74 -13.10 1.31
C HIS A 61 -3.28 -13.50 1.51
N LEU A 62 -2.70 -13.16 2.66
CA LEU A 62 -1.32 -13.52 3.00
C LEU A 62 -1.16 -15.03 3.24
N LYS A 63 -2.16 -15.69 3.83
CA LYS A 63 -2.18 -17.15 3.98
C LYS A 63 -2.31 -17.87 2.62
N ASP A 64 -3.14 -17.33 1.71
CA ASP A 64 -3.45 -17.97 0.43
C ASP A 64 -2.40 -17.71 -0.67
N ARG A 65 -1.64 -16.61 -0.57
CA ARG A 65 -0.65 -16.19 -1.59
C ARG A 65 0.77 -16.07 -1.04
N ALA A 66 1.17 -16.84 -0.03
CA ALA A 66 2.58 -17.09 0.25
C ALA A 66 3.18 -17.85 -0.95
N PRO A 67 3.77 -17.19 -1.96
CA PRO A 67 4.13 -17.84 -3.20
C PRO A 67 5.54 -18.35 -3.00
N GLN A 68 5.69 -19.62 -2.60
CA GLN A 68 6.95 -20.37 -2.62
C GLN A 68 8.22 -19.50 -2.49
N MET A 69 8.30 -18.68 -1.43
CA MET A 69 9.54 -17.99 -1.07
C MET A 69 10.44 -19.04 -0.42
N SER A 70 11.06 -19.86 -1.26
CA SER A 70 12.42 -20.32 -1.01
C SER A 70 13.27 -19.05 -1.17
N THR A 71 13.80 -18.43 -0.13
CA THR A 71 14.49 -19.00 1.01
C THR A 71 14.27 -18.15 2.27
N THR A 72 14.00 -18.81 3.39
CA THR A 72 14.12 -18.25 4.76
C THR A 72 13.23 -17.03 5.09
N ALA A 73 11.95 -17.05 4.72
CA ALA A 73 11.00 -16.02 5.13
C ALA A 73 10.14 -16.52 6.29
N GLY A 74 10.45 -16.05 7.50
CA GLY A 74 9.60 -16.21 8.67
C GLY A 74 8.23 -15.56 8.45
N ASP A 75 7.21 -16.14 9.07
CA ASP A 75 5.81 -15.71 9.08
C ASP A 75 5.62 -14.21 8.82
N PHE A 76 5.09 -13.85 7.65
CA PHE A 76 4.57 -12.50 7.44
C PHE A 76 3.43 -12.30 8.44
N ARG A 77 3.68 -11.49 9.47
CA ARG A 77 2.66 -11.09 10.44
C ARG A 77 2.36 -9.63 10.14
N ALA A 78 1.14 -9.30 9.74
CA ALA A 78 0.70 -7.91 9.64
C ALA A 78 0.96 -7.14 10.95
N SER A 79 0.90 -7.85 12.10
CA SER A 79 1.27 -7.34 13.43
C SER A 79 2.75 -7.01 13.62
N ALA A 80 3.64 -7.40 12.69
CA ALA A 80 5.07 -7.12 12.74
C ALA A 80 5.43 -5.77 12.09
N PHE A 81 4.48 -5.13 11.41
CA PHE A 81 4.66 -3.82 10.81
C PHE A 81 3.98 -2.74 11.64
N GLU A 82 4.69 -1.63 11.83
CA GLU A 82 4.11 -0.41 12.37
C GLU A 82 3.17 0.19 11.32
N ARG A 83 1.90 0.37 11.66
CA ARG A 83 0.93 0.91 10.73
C ARG A 83 1.07 2.43 10.65
N GLY A 84 1.50 2.90 9.49
CA GLY A 84 1.56 4.32 9.17
C GLY A 84 0.21 4.87 8.69
N ALA A 85 0.15 6.19 8.51
CA ALA A 85 -1.04 6.85 7.96
C ALA A 85 -1.35 6.35 6.54
N ASP A 86 -2.63 6.10 6.28
CA ASP A 86 -3.12 5.61 4.99
C ASP A 86 -2.89 6.64 3.88
N ILE A 87 -2.64 6.15 2.67
CA ILE A 87 -2.49 6.91 1.44
C ILE A 87 -3.87 7.02 0.80
N ILE A 88 -4.45 8.20 0.83
CA ILE A 88 -5.77 8.47 0.27
C ILE A 88 -5.61 9.19 -1.07
N LEU A 89 -6.12 8.57 -2.12
CA LEU A 89 -6.13 9.10 -3.48
C LEU A 89 -7.57 9.47 -3.86
N GLY A 90 -7.77 10.68 -4.36
CA GLY A 90 -9.06 11.24 -4.77
C GLY A 90 -9.57 10.71 -6.12
N ASP A 91 -9.37 9.42 -6.38
CA ASP A 91 -9.72 8.77 -7.63
C ASP A 91 -10.85 7.76 -7.39
N ASP A 92 -12.00 7.99 -8.01
CA ASP A 92 -13.20 7.17 -7.85
C ASP A 92 -13.05 5.74 -8.38
N SER A 93 -12.08 5.50 -9.25
CA SER A 93 -11.75 4.17 -9.74
C SER A 93 -10.96 3.34 -8.70
N ILE A 94 -10.54 3.94 -7.60
CA ILE A 94 -9.81 3.26 -6.53
C ILE A 94 -10.80 2.70 -5.50
N SER A 95 -10.64 1.45 -5.10
CA SER A 95 -11.44 0.86 -4.02
C SER A 95 -11.13 1.51 -2.67
N ARG A 96 -12.07 1.48 -1.73
CA ARG A 96 -11.90 2.06 -0.38
C ARG A 96 -10.67 1.51 0.35
N ALA A 97 -10.44 0.20 0.22
CA ALA A 97 -9.19 -0.48 0.52
C ALA A 97 -8.74 -1.16 -0.76
N HIS A 98 -7.82 -0.54 -1.51
CA HIS A 98 -7.41 -1.01 -2.83
C HIS A 98 -6.19 -1.90 -2.75
N ALA A 99 -5.12 -1.38 -2.14
CA ALA A 99 -3.85 -2.07 -2.02
C ALA A 99 -3.19 -1.71 -0.70
N MET A 100 -2.22 -2.49 -0.26
CA MET A 100 -1.36 -2.19 0.87
C MET A 100 0.09 -2.23 0.43
N VAL A 101 0.86 -1.22 0.84
CA VAL A 101 2.30 -1.19 0.68
C VAL A 101 2.99 -1.43 2.00
N PHE A 102 4.14 -2.10 1.97
CA PHE A 102 4.93 -2.39 3.16
C PHE A 102 6.42 -2.36 2.81
N PHE A 103 7.25 -2.09 3.82
CA PHE A 103 8.69 -2.16 3.67
C PHE A 103 9.25 -3.04 4.79
N ASP A 104 9.85 -4.17 4.43
CA ASP A 104 10.52 -5.09 5.34
C ASP A 104 12.03 -5.19 5.06
N GLN A 105 12.69 -6.19 5.66
CA GLN A 105 14.12 -6.44 5.42
C GLN A 105 14.40 -6.99 4.01
N SER A 106 13.39 -7.59 3.36
CA SER A 106 13.46 -8.15 2.01
C SER A 106 13.30 -7.07 0.94
N GLY A 107 12.55 -6.00 1.25
CA GLY A 107 12.37 -4.85 0.37
C GLY A 107 11.02 -4.17 0.52
N PHE A 108 10.76 -3.26 -0.42
CA PHE A 108 9.46 -2.60 -0.55
C PHE A 108 8.52 -3.48 -1.38
N GLY A 109 7.29 -3.67 -0.91
CA GLY A 109 6.31 -4.54 -1.54
C GLY A 109 4.91 -3.95 -1.55
N ILE A 110 4.07 -4.50 -2.44
CA ILE A 110 2.66 -4.15 -2.58
C ILE A 110 1.80 -5.40 -2.65
N ILE A 111 0.60 -5.33 -2.05
CA ILE A 111 -0.44 -6.35 -2.08
C ILE A 111 -1.75 -5.71 -2.53
N ASP A 112 -2.40 -6.28 -3.54
CA ASP A 112 -3.76 -5.93 -3.94
C ASP A 112 -4.76 -6.55 -2.97
N LEU A 113 -5.72 -5.76 -2.48
CA LEU A 113 -6.71 -6.18 -1.51
C LEU A 113 -8.05 -6.53 -2.19
N ALA A 114 -7.99 -7.30 -3.27
CA ALA A 114 -9.12 -7.65 -4.12
C ALA A 114 -9.84 -6.40 -4.64
N SER A 115 -9.05 -5.47 -5.16
CA SER A 115 -9.58 -4.23 -5.71
C SER A 115 -10.43 -4.48 -6.96
N THR A 116 -11.36 -3.57 -7.23
CA THR A 116 -12.27 -3.66 -8.38
C THR A 116 -11.51 -3.62 -9.70
N ASN A 117 -10.55 -2.70 -9.83
CA ASN A 117 -9.83 -2.46 -11.08
C ASN A 117 -8.45 -3.15 -11.14
N GLY A 118 -7.97 -3.69 -10.01
CA GLY A 118 -6.66 -4.30 -9.91
C GLY A 118 -5.54 -3.29 -9.67
N THR A 119 -4.45 -3.80 -9.08
CA THR A 119 -3.19 -3.10 -8.92
C THR A 119 -2.20 -3.55 -9.98
N PHE A 120 -1.40 -2.62 -10.51
CA PHE A 120 -0.41 -2.90 -11.54
C PHE A 120 0.97 -2.37 -11.13
N VAL A 121 2.03 -3.12 -11.46
CA VAL A 121 3.42 -2.68 -11.33
C VAL A 121 4.05 -2.77 -12.72
N ASN A 122 4.62 -1.68 -13.21
CA ASN A 122 5.21 -1.60 -14.55
C ASN A 122 4.28 -2.09 -15.67
N ARG A 123 2.98 -1.78 -15.56
CA ARG A 123 1.87 -2.20 -16.46
C ARG A 123 1.49 -3.69 -16.40
N GLU A 124 2.06 -4.46 -15.49
CA GLU A 124 1.65 -5.83 -15.24
C GLU A 124 0.70 -5.89 -14.04
N ARG A 125 -0.43 -6.60 -14.18
CA ARG A 125 -1.41 -6.75 -13.10
C ARG A 125 -0.86 -7.69 -12.03
N VAL A 126 -0.78 -7.23 -10.79
CA VAL A 126 -0.22 -8.00 -9.68
C VAL A 126 -1.26 -8.19 -8.57
N GLY A 127 -1.21 -9.34 -7.90
CA GLY A 127 -1.87 -9.49 -6.60
C GLY A 127 -0.92 -9.24 -5.43
N THR A 128 0.36 -9.54 -5.62
CA THR A 128 1.43 -9.23 -4.68
C THR A 128 2.72 -9.11 -5.48
N ALA A 129 3.54 -8.12 -5.19
CA ALA A 129 4.82 -7.92 -5.87
C ALA A 129 5.82 -7.20 -4.96
N LEU A 130 7.11 -7.54 -5.11
CA LEU A 130 8.20 -6.67 -4.66
C LEU A 130 8.38 -5.57 -5.71
N VAL A 131 8.60 -4.36 -5.23
CA VAL A 131 8.71 -3.16 -6.06
C VAL A 131 10.10 -2.56 -5.87
N ALA A 132 10.80 -2.37 -6.99
CA ALA A 132 12.13 -1.80 -6.99
C ALA A 132 12.09 -0.27 -7.04
N SER A 133 13.21 0.36 -6.69
CA SER A 133 13.37 1.80 -6.90
C SER A 133 13.35 2.11 -8.40
N GLY A 134 12.51 3.05 -8.80
CA GLY A 134 12.27 3.45 -10.19
C GLY A 134 11.00 2.85 -10.80
N ASP A 135 10.42 1.83 -10.17
CA ASP A 135 9.19 1.21 -10.66
C ASP A 135 7.98 2.15 -10.53
N VAL A 136 6.98 1.90 -11.37
CA VAL A 136 5.71 2.62 -11.36
C VAL A 136 4.59 1.67 -10.95
N ILE A 137 3.86 2.07 -9.92
CA ILE A 137 2.65 1.41 -9.46
C ILE A 137 1.45 2.16 -10.05
N ALA A 138 0.57 1.47 -10.76
CA ALA A 138 -0.69 2.04 -11.22
C ALA A 138 -1.87 1.43 -10.45
N ILE A 139 -2.74 2.31 -9.95
CA ILE A 139 -3.90 1.98 -9.12
C ILE A 139 -5.04 2.89 -9.58
N GLY A 140 -6.10 2.27 -10.12
CA GLY A 140 -7.16 3.06 -10.75
C GLY A 140 -6.63 3.85 -11.95
N ASN A 141 -6.90 5.16 -11.98
CA ASN A 141 -6.36 6.12 -12.94
C ASN A 141 -5.12 6.87 -12.42
N SER A 142 -4.60 6.47 -11.25
CA SER A 142 -3.46 7.11 -10.61
C SER A 142 -2.19 6.28 -10.81
N GLU A 143 -1.06 6.96 -11.01
CA GLU A 143 0.27 6.34 -11.09
C GLU A 143 1.17 6.89 -9.99
N LEU A 144 1.94 6.00 -9.36
CA LEU A 144 2.88 6.31 -8.30
C LEU A 144 4.26 5.78 -8.68
N SER A 145 5.24 6.67 -8.78
CA SER A 145 6.64 6.29 -8.94
C SER A 145 7.26 6.02 -7.57
N VAL A 146 8.00 4.91 -7.47
CA VAL A 146 8.65 4.47 -6.24
C VAL A 146 10.13 4.83 -6.26
N GLN A 147 10.63 5.44 -5.20
CA GLN A 147 12.05 5.70 -4.98
C GLN A 147 12.48 5.15 -3.62
N ILE A 148 13.46 4.25 -3.60
CA ILE A 148 13.96 3.64 -2.35
C ILE A 148 15.30 4.28 -1.99
N GLY A 149 15.32 4.99 -0.85
CA GLY A 149 16.53 5.58 -0.27
C GLY A 149 17.17 4.67 0.78
N ARG A 150 18.51 4.66 0.81
CA ARG A 150 19.33 4.01 1.84
C ARG A 150 19.75 5.00 2.93
#